data_AF-A0A9Q1ICL6-F1
#
_entry.id   AF-A0A9Q1ICL6-F1
#
_cell.length_a   1.000
_cell.length_b   1.000
_cell.length_c   1.000
_cell.angle_alpha   90.00
_cell.angle_beta   90.00
_cell.angle_gamma   90.00
#
_symmetry.space_group_name_H-M   'P 1'
#
loop_
_entity.id
_entity.type
_entity.pdbx_description
1 polymer ?
#
loop_
_entity_poly.entity_id
_entity_poly.type
_entity_poly.pdbx_seq_one_letter_code
_entity_poly.pdbx_strand_id
1 'polypeptide(L)'
;MRGTMRCCRTIEESRRRTFLLAEEYHRESMLVQWEQLKQRVLQTLLGSGEDALDFTQDVEPSFVSDVGAPGRSALDSVEVAYGRQIYIFNEKIVNGHVQPNLGDLCASVADSLDDKNVSEMWLMVRQMSDVLLVPAQDSLKSRVAVDMQMAFVRQALQFLENSYKNYTMVTVFGNLHQAQLGGVPGTYQLVHSFLNIKLPGPLPGMQDGEVEGHPVWALIYYCLRCGDLSAAMQVVNRAQHQLGEFKNWFQEYMNSPDRRLAPATENKLRLHYRRVLRNSADPYKRAVYCLIGKCDIADNHGEVADKTEDYLWLKLNQVCFEDDGSNAPQDRLTLAQLQKQLLEDYGESHFSASQQPFLYFQVLFLTAQFEAAVAFLFRVERLRSHAVHVALVLYELRLLLKSSGQSAQLLSQEAGGPPHGAAPQLHPPAHALHPQIRGHRPPRGPPVLLLPAE
;
A
#
# COMPACT_ATOMS: atom_id res chain seq x y z
N MET A 1 -18.70 -26.39 -56.26
CA MET A 1 -18.65 -25.51 -55.05
C MET A 1 -19.14 -26.16 -53.75
N ARG A 2 -20.11 -27.10 -53.72
CA ARG A 2 -20.59 -27.71 -52.45
C ARG A 2 -19.67 -28.80 -51.86
N GLY A 3 -18.88 -29.51 -52.68
CA GLY A 3 -17.94 -30.54 -52.21
C GLY A 3 -16.70 -29.99 -51.51
N THR A 4 -16.15 -28.88 -52.01
CA THR A 4 -14.91 -28.25 -51.50
C THR A 4 -15.10 -27.58 -50.14
N MET A 5 -16.27 -26.96 -49.90
CA MET A 5 -16.62 -26.38 -48.59
C MET A 5 -16.82 -27.43 -47.50
N ARG A 6 -17.36 -28.61 -47.82
CA ARG A 6 -17.48 -29.71 -46.87
C ARG A 6 -16.11 -30.24 -46.46
N CYS A 7 -15.20 -30.41 -47.42
CA CYS A 7 -13.84 -30.88 -47.16
C CYS A 7 -13.03 -29.90 -46.29
N CYS A 8 -13.10 -28.58 -46.55
CA CYS A 8 -12.44 -27.58 -45.71
C CYS A 8 -12.98 -27.59 -44.27
N ARG A 9 -14.29 -27.73 -44.09
CA ARG A 9 -14.90 -27.77 -42.76
C ARG A 9 -14.50 -29.02 -41.97
N THR A 10 -14.40 -30.17 -42.63
CA THR A 10 -13.88 -31.41 -42.02
C THR A 10 -12.40 -31.28 -41.65
N ILE A 11 -11.59 -30.60 -42.46
CA ILE A 11 -10.17 -30.36 -42.18
C ILE A 11 -9.99 -29.40 -41.00
N GLU A 12 -10.78 -28.32 -40.92
CA GLU A 12 -10.76 -27.40 -39.78
C GLU A 12 -11.22 -28.07 -38.49
N GLU A 13 -12.28 -28.89 -38.53
CA GLU A 13 -12.73 -29.67 -37.37
C GLU A 13 -11.66 -30.69 -36.93
N SER A 14 -11.00 -31.37 -37.87
CA SER A 14 -9.90 -32.27 -37.56
C SER A 14 -8.72 -31.54 -36.92
N ARG A 15 -8.32 -30.39 -37.48
CA ARG A 15 -7.20 -29.59 -36.96
C ARG A 15 -7.50 -29.07 -35.56
N ARG A 16 -8.74 -28.62 -35.32
CA ARG A 16 -9.20 -28.17 -34.00
C ARG A 16 -9.17 -29.31 -32.97
N ARG A 17 -9.61 -30.51 -33.35
CA ARG A 17 -9.53 -31.69 -32.48
C ARG A 17 -8.09 -32.08 -32.17
N THR A 18 -7.20 -32.08 -33.16
CA THR A 18 -5.77 -32.36 -32.93
C THR A 18 -5.12 -31.34 -32.00
N PHE A 19 -5.48 -30.06 -32.12
CA PHE A 19 -4.94 -29.02 -31.24
C PHE A 19 -5.42 -29.17 -29.79
N LEU A 20 -6.71 -29.45 -29.58
CA LEU A 20 -7.26 -29.72 -28.25
C LEU A 20 -6.64 -30.97 -27.61
N LEU A 21 -6.44 -32.03 -28.40
CA LEU A 21 -5.79 -33.24 -27.91
C LEU A 21 -4.32 -33.00 -27.53
N ALA A 22 -3.62 -32.16 -28.30
CA ALA A 22 -2.23 -31.78 -28.01
C ALA A 22 -2.13 -30.90 -26.75
N GLU A 23 -3.09 -30.00 -26.54
CA GLU A 23 -3.19 -29.16 -25.34
C GLU A 23 -3.49 -30.01 -24.10
N GLU A 24 -4.40 -30.99 -24.22
CA GLU A 24 -4.73 -31.93 -23.17
C GLU A 24 -3.54 -32.83 -22.82
N TYR A 25 -2.84 -33.36 -23.84
CA TYR A 25 -1.62 -34.15 -23.63
C TYR A 25 -0.49 -33.32 -23.02
N HIS A 26 -0.34 -32.05 -23.41
CA HIS A 26 0.64 -31.15 -22.82
C HIS A 26 0.31 -30.86 -21.35
N ARG A 27 -0.98 -30.63 -21.03
CA ARG A 27 -1.46 -30.44 -19.66
C ARG A 27 -1.23 -31.68 -18.80
N GLU A 28 -1.52 -32.88 -19.32
CA GLU A 28 -1.25 -34.15 -18.63
C GLU A 28 0.25 -34.37 -18.43
N SER A 29 1.09 -34.07 -19.43
CA SER A 29 2.54 -34.16 -19.32
C SER A 29 3.09 -33.20 -18.25
N MET A 30 2.60 -31.96 -18.20
CA MET A 30 2.94 -30.98 -17.18
C MET A 30 2.54 -31.44 -15.77
N LEU A 31 1.38 -32.07 -15.62
CA LEU A 31 0.93 -32.64 -14.34
C LEU A 31 1.81 -33.82 -13.89
N VAL A 32 2.21 -34.70 -14.81
CA VAL A 32 3.13 -35.81 -14.51
C VAL A 32 4.51 -35.28 -14.14
N GLN A 33 5.03 -34.29 -14.87
CA GLN A 33 6.31 -33.66 -14.54
C GLN A 33 6.26 -32.96 -13.18
N TRP A 34 5.14 -32.29 -12.87
CA TRP A 34 4.92 -31.67 -11.57
C TRP A 34 4.89 -32.70 -10.44
N GLU A 35 4.20 -33.83 -10.60
CA GLU A 35 4.16 -34.87 -9.57
C GLU A 35 5.53 -35.55 -9.40
N GLN A 36 6.28 -35.75 -10.49
CA GLN A 36 7.66 -36.24 -10.43
C GLN A 36 8.60 -35.25 -9.73
N LEU A 37 8.47 -33.95 -9.99
CA LEU A 37 9.25 -32.91 -9.32
C LEU A 37 8.92 -32.86 -7.83
N LYS A 38 7.64 -32.92 -7.49
CA LYS A 38 7.16 -33.01 -6.11
C LYS A 38 7.70 -34.24 -5.39
N GLN A 39 7.67 -35.42 -6.02
CA GLN A 39 8.26 -36.65 -5.47
C GLN A 39 9.77 -36.53 -5.29
N ARG A 40 10.49 -35.90 -6.24
CA ARG A 40 11.94 -35.67 -6.13
C ARG A 40 12.28 -34.71 -5.00
N VAL A 41 11.51 -33.64 -4.83
CA VAL A 41 11.66 -32.70 -3.70
C VAL A 41 11.36 -33.42 -2.38
N LEU A 42 10.29 -34.21 -2.31
CA LEU A 42 9.97 -35.05 -1.15
C LEU A 42 11.09 -36.04 -0.83
N GLN A 43 11.66 -36.74 -1.82
CA GLN A 43 12.78 -37.65 -1.62
C GLN A 43 14.07 -36.93 -1.21
N THR A 44 14.27 -35.69 -1.66
CA THR A 44 15.40 -34.85 -1.24
C THR A 44 15.22 -34.38 0.21
N LEU A 45 13.98 -34.11 0.62
CA LEU A 45 13.64 -33.74 2.01
C LEU A 45 13.65 -34.95 2.96
N LEU A 46 13.39 -36.16 2.44
CA LEU A 46 13.35 -37.41 3.20
C LEU A 46 14.68 -38.21 3.11
N GLY A 47 15.72 -37.64 2.49
CA GLY A 47 16.88 -38.39 2.00
C GLY A 47 18.23 -37.95 2.55
N SER A 48 18.39 -37.91 3.89
CA SER A 48 19.64 -38.28 4.57
C SER A 48 19.35 -38.60 6.04
N GLY A 49 19.05 -39.87 6.34
CA GLY A 49 18.83 -40.33 7.72
C GLY A 49 18.04 -41.62 7.75
N GLU A 50 18.67 -42.73 7.37
CA GLU A 50 18.25 -44.02 7.94
C GLU A 50 18.62 -43.98 9.43
N ASP A 51 17.63 -43.80 10.31
CA ASP A 51 17.48 -44.67 11.48
C ASP A 51 16.11 -44.48 12.15
N ALA A 52 15.65 -45.61 12.68
CA ALA A 52 14.34 -45.94 13.22
C ALA A 52 13.62 -44.88 14.07
N LEU A 53 12.30 -44.76 13.80
CA LEU A 53 11.20 -44.56 14.76
C LEU A 53 11.60 -44.08 16.17
N ASP A 54 11.61 -42.76 16.37
CA ASP A 54 11.33 -42.16 17.67
C ASP A 54 10.39 -40.97 17.48
N PHE A 55 9.26 -40.97 18.19
CA PHE A 55 8.32 -39.85 18.22
C PHE A 55 8.87 -38.80 19.19
N THR A 56 9.99 -38.17 18.83
CA THR A 56 10.35 -36.89 19.42
C THR A 56 9.66 -35.81 18.63
N GLN A 57 8.70 -35.16 19.28
CA GLN A 57 8.08 -33.90 18.92
C GLN A 57 9.14 -32.98 18.27
N ASP A 58 9.10 -32.87 16.93
CA ASP A 58 9.88 -31.87 16.21
C ASP A 58 9.43 -30.50 16.71
N VAL A 59 10.19 -30.00 17.66
CA VAL A 59 10.21 -28.60 18.03
C VAL A 59 10.66 -27.89 16.76
N GLU A 60 9.71 -27.29 16.03
CA GLU A 60 10.03 -26.17 15.15
C GLU A 60 11.03 -25.28 15.89
N PRO A 61 12.08 -24.74 15.24
CA PRO A 61 13.03 -23.89 15.90
C PRO A 61 12.26 -22.74 16.54
N SER A 62 12.04 -22.87 17.84
CA SER A 62 11.41 -21.86 18.65
C SER A 62 12.35 -20.68 18.57
N PHE A 63 11.90 -19.60 17.95
CA PHE A 63 12.61 -18.33 17.86
C PHE A 63 12.66 -17.63 19.23
N VAL A 64 13.00 -18.37 20.28
CA VAL A 64 13.45 -17.80 21.55
C VAL A 64 14.84 -17.29 21.27
N SER A 65 15.01 -15.97 21.29
CA SER A 65 16.35 -15.39 21.39
C SER A 65 17.07 -16.07 22.55
N ASP A 66 18.33 -16.41 22.31
CA ASP A 66 19.28 -16.96 23.27
C ASP A 66 18.95 -16.53 24.72
N VAL A 67 18.71 -17.50 25.61
CA VAL A 67 18.34 -17.23 27.01
C VAL A 67 19.50 -16.48 27.65
N GLY A 68 19.38 -15.16 27.70
CA GLY A 68 20.37 -14.29 28.32
C GLY A 68 20.66 -14.74 29.75
N ALA A 69 21.88 -14.43 30.22
CA ALA A 69 22.35 -14.77 31.55
C ALA A 69 21.27 -14.57 32.64
N PRO A 70 21.15 -15.49 33.61
CA PRO A 70 20.08 -15.48 34.60
C PRO A 70 20.00 -14.12 35.31
N GLY A 71 18.83 -13.47 35.22
CA GLY A 71 18.57 -12.16 35.81
C GLY A 71 18.31 -11.01 34.82
N ARG A 72 18.44 -11.23 33.50
CA ARG A 72 17.96 -10.29 32.48
C ARG A 72 16.50 -10.61 32.10
N SER A 73 15.68 -9.58 31.92
CA SER A 73 14.34 -9.71 31.34
C SER A 73 14.43 -10.46 30.01
N ALA A 74 13.53 -11.42 29.78
CA ALA A 74 13.42 -12.13 28.50
C ALA A 74 12.94 -11.20 27.35
N LEU A 75 12.36 -10.06 27.71
CA LEU A 75 11.92 -9.01 26.78
C LEU A 75 12.91 -7.83 26.80
N ASP A 76 13.17 -7.27 25.63
CA ASP A 76 13.92 -6.03 25.47
C ASP A 76 13.11 -4.79 25.94
N SER A 77 13.76 -3.62 25.99
CA SER A 77 13.11 -2.39 26.45
C SER A 77 11.94 -1.94 25.57
N VAL A 78 11.99 -2.23 24.27
CA VAL A 78 10.95 -1.86 23.30
C VAL A 78 9.73 -2.76 23.47
N GLU A 79 9.96 -4.07 23.60
CA GLU A 79 8.94 -5.09 23.89
C GLU A 79 8.24 -4.82 25.22
N VAL A 80 8.99 -4.45 26.28
CA VAL A 80 8.40 -4.06 27.56
C VAL A 80 7.55 -2.79 27.42
N ALA A 81 8.02 -1.79 26.66
CA ALA A 81 7.29 -0.54 26.46
C ALA A 81 5.97 -0.77 25.73
N TYR A 82 5.97 -1.56 24.65
CA TYR A 82 4.73 -1.94 23.97
C TYR A 82 3.83 -2.83 24.83
N GLY A 83 4.40 -3.84 25.51
CA GLY A 83 3.65 -4.72 26.40
C GLY A 83 2.89 -3.95 27.49
N ARG A 84 3.48 -2.87 28.01
CA ARG A 84 2.81 -1.95 28.93
C ARG A 84 1.60 -1.26 28.30
N GLN A 85 1.68 -0.84 27.04
CA GLN A 85 0.53 -0.23 26.35
C GLN A 85 -0.59 -1.25 26.10
N ILE A 86 -0.25 -2.49 25.73
CA ILE A 86 -1.23 -3.58 25.60
C ILE A 86 -1.92 -3.87 26.92
N TYR A 87 -1.18 -3.87 28.03
CA TYR A 87 -1.75 -4.01 29.37
C TYR A 87 -2.76 -2.88 29.67
N ILE A 88 -2.38 -1.62 29.45
CA ILE A 88 -3.24 -0.45 29.66
C ILE A 88 -4.51 -0.52 28.80
N PHE A 89 -4.36 -0.92 27.53
CA PHE A 89 -5.48 -1.10 26.61
C PHE A 89 -6.47 -2.14 27.15
N ASN A 90 -5.99 -3.34 27.51
CA ASN A 90 -6.82 -4.42 28.03
C ASN A 90 -7.45 -4.08 29.38
N GLU A 91 -6.71 -3.45 30.29
CA GLU A 91 -7.22 -3.02 31.59
C GLU A 91 -8.42 -2.08 31.44
N LYS A 92 -8.33 -1.09 30.53
CA LYS A 92 -9.43 -0.17 30.25
C LYS A 92 -10.67 -0.88 29.71
N ILE A 93 -10.50 -1.85 28.81
CA ILE A 93 -11.61 -2.63 28.26
C ILE A 93 -12.26 -3.49 29.35
N VAL A 94 -11.47 -4.21 30.15
CA VAL A 94 -11.96 -5.09 31.22
C VAL A 94 -12.71 -4.29 32.29
N ASN A 95 -12.23 -3.09 32.61
CA ASN A 95 -12.88 -2.20 33.58
C ASN A 95 -14.09 -1.43 33.00
N GLY A 96 -14.48 -1.69 31.75
CA GLY A 96 -15.65 -1.06 31.12
C GLY A 96 -15.46 0.44 30.81
N HIS A 97 -14.23 0.92 30.72
CA HIS A 97 -13.93 2.27 30.25
C HIS A 97 -14.14 2.40 28.74
N VAL A 98 -14.19 3.63 28.23
CA VAL A 98 -14.15 3.89 26.78
C VAL A 98 -12.89 3.27 26.19
N GLN A 99 -13.06 2.46 25.14
CA GLN A 99 -11.97 1.78 24.47
C GLN A 99 -10.96 2.82 23.94
N PRO A 100 -9.70 2.79 24.41
CA PRO A 100 -8.67 3.70 23.89
C PRO A 100 -8.26 3.29 22.47
N ASN A 101 -7.77 4.23 21.67
CA ASN A 101 -7.19 3.92 20.36
C ASN A 101 -5.85 3.20 20.54
N LEU A 102 -5.76 1.95 20.10
CA LEU A 102 -4.55 1.14 20.24
C LEU A 102 -3.37 1.71 19.42
N GLY A 103 -3.68 2.26 18.24
CA GLY A 103 -2.69 2.92 17.38
C GLY A 103 -2.02 4.10 18.06
N ASP A 104 -2.78 4.95 18.75
CA ASP A 104 -2.24 6.08 19.51
C ASP A 104 -1.38 5.65 20.70
N LEU A 105 -1.81 4.61 21.43
CA LEU A 105 -1.01 4.05 22.53
C LEU A 105 0.33 3.52 22.01
N CYS A 106 0.33 2.76 20.92
CA CYS A 106 1.55 2.24 20.31
C CYS A 106 2.43 3.34 19.68
N ALA A 107 1.83 4.37 19.07
CA ALA A 107 2.57 5.51 18.53
C ALA A 107 3.27 6.30 19.65
N SER A 108 2.66 6.42 20.84
CA SER A 108 3.31 7.09 21.99
C SER A 108 4.60 6.40 22.45
N VAL A 109 4.70 5.07 22.25
CA VAL A 109 5.95 4.34 22.50
C VAL A 109 7.00 4.75 21.48
N ALA A 110 6.66 4.80 20.20
CA ALA A 110 7.58 5.22 19.14
C ALA A 110 8.17 6.61 19.40
N ASP A 111 7.35 7.57 19.82
CA ASP A 111 7.79 8.93 20.14
C ASP A 111 8.77 8.97 21.33
N SER A 112 8.70 7.98 22.24
CA SER A 112 9.62 7.86 23.37
C SER A 112 10.95 7.17 23.04
N LEU A 113 11.06 6.50 21.89
CA LEU A 113 12.25 5.75 21.48
C LEU A 113 13.32 6.61 20.80
N ASP A 114 13.00 7.86 20.45
CA ASP A 114 13.88 8.79 19.73
C ASP A 114 14.43 8.24 18.39
N ASP A 115 13.70 7.31 17.76
CA ASP A 115 13.99 6.82 16.40
C ASP A 115 13.00 7.44 15.41
N LYS A 116 13.50 8.42 14.65
CA LYS A 116 12.71 9.14 13.65
C LYS A 116 12.03 8.21 12.64
N ASN A 117 12.69 7.12 12.21
CA ASN A 117 12.09 6.20 11.23
C ASN A 117 10.90 5.45 11.85
N VAL A 118 11.00 5.09 13.13
CA VAL A 118 9.93 4.42 13.87
C VAL A 118 8.77 5.39 14.09
N SER A 119 9.03 6.64 14.48
CA SER A 119 7.99 7.67 14.60
C SER A 119 7.28 7.95 13.26
N GLU A 120 8.03 8.06 12.16
CA GLU A 120 7.45 8.26 10.82
C GLU A 120 6.62 7.04 10.35
N MET A 121 7.11 5.83 10.64
CA MET A 121 6.35 4.60 10.39
C MET A 121 5.03 4.60 11.17
N TRP A 122 5.02 4.97 12.45
CA TRP A 122 3.78 5.03 13.24
C TRP A 122 2.84 6.17 12.84
N LEU A 123 3.38 7.30 12.37
CA LEU A 123 2.57 8.36 11.77
C LEU A 123 1.84 7.83 10.52
N MET A 124 2.53 7.06 9.69
CA MET A 124 1.96 6.41 8.50
C MET A 124 0.90 5.37 8.87
N VAL A 125 1.17 4.53 9.88
CA VAL A 125 0.20 3.54 10.41
C VAL A 125 -1.08 4.23 10.84
N ARG A 126 -0.98 5.30 11.64
CA ARG A 126 -2.14 6.08 12.07
C ARG A 126 -2.92 6.65 10.89
N GLN A 127 -2.25 7.33 9.97
CA GLN A 127 -2.89 7.93 8.79
C GLN A 127 -3.62 6.89 7.94
N MET A 128 -2.98 5.76 7.59
CA MET A 128 -3.61 4.74 6.75
C MET A 128 -4.75 4.00 7.45
N SER A 129 -4.70 3.93 8.78
CA SER A 129 -5.71 3.24 9.59
C SER A 129 -6.92 4.10 9.96
N ASP A 130 -6.81 5.43 9.77
CA ASP A 130 -7.89 6.39 9.99
C ASP A 130 -8.88 6.37 8.82
N VAL A 131 -9.61 5.26 8.71
CA VAL A 131 -10.66 5.05 7.72
C VAL A 131 -11.97 4.69 8.40
N LEU A 132 -13.10 5.02 7.77
CA LEU A 132 -14.41 4.69 8.31
C LEU A 132 -14.61 3.17 8.30
N LEU A 133 -14.57 2.57 9.49
CA LEU A 133 -14.82 1.15 9.68
C LEU A 133 -16.33 0.89 9.57
N VAL A 134 -16.71 0.08 8.58
CA VAL A 134 -18.09 -0.43 8.47
C VAL A 134 -18.20 -1.70 9.32
N PRO A 135 -19.28 -1.90 10.10
CA PRO A 135 -19.55 -3.14 10.80
C PRO A 135 -19.79 -4.30 9.80
N ALA A 136 -18.73 -4.81 9.21
CA ALA A 136 -18.79 -5.92 8.28
C ALA A 136 -18.63 -7.22 9.05
N GLN A 137 -19.51 -8.19 8.78
CA GLN A 137 -19.32 -9.57 9.26
C GLN A 137 -18.11 -10.24 8.62
N ASP A 138 -17.64 -9.71 7.48
CA ASP A 138 -16.58 -10.26 6.65
C ASP A 138 -15.53 -9.17 6.34
N SER A 139 -14.37 -9.27 6.99
CA SER A 139 -13.23 -8.36 6.81
C SER A 139 -12.74 -8.34 5.36
N LEU A 140 -12.77 -9.46 4.64
CA LEU A 140 -12.32 -9.50 3.25
C LEU A 140 -13.24 -8.66 2.37
N LYS A 141 -14.56 -8.86 2.49
CA LYS A 141 -15.55 -8.07 1.73
C LYS A 141 -15.45 -6.58 2.00
N SER A 142 -15.27 -6.19 3.26
CA SER A 142 -15.08 -4.78 3.61
C SER A 142 -13.80 -4.21 3.00
N ARG A 143 -12.70 -4.96 3.07
CA ARG A 143 -11.41 -4.51 2.59
C ARG A 143 -11.38 -4.36 1.07
N VAL A 144 -12.00 -5.26 0.31
CA VAL A 144 -12.04 -5.19 -1.17
C VAL A 144 -13.13 -4.26 -1.71
N ALA A 145 -14.00 -3.71 -0.86
CA ALA A 145 -15.00 -2.75 -1.29
C ALA A 145 -14.34 -1.51 -1.91
N VAL A 146 -14.91 -1.01 -3.00
CA VAL A 146 -14.37 0.13 -3.75
C VAL A 146 -14.19 1.35 -2.86
N ASP A 147 -15.19 1.68 -2.03
CA ASP A 147 -15.12 2.82 -1.11
C ASP A 147 -13.96 2.72 -0.12
N MET A 148 -13.69 1.50 0.37
CA MET A 148 -12.58 1.24 1.29
C MET A 148 -11.23 1.36 0.58
N GLN A 149 -11.09 0.82 -0.62
CA GLN A 149 -9.88 0.94 -1.42
C GLN A 149 -9.62 2.42 -1.83
N MET A 150 -10.67 3.17 -2.16
CA MET A 150 -10.59 4.61 -2.38
C MET A 150 -10.15 5.36 -1.12
N ALA A 151 -10.68 4.99 0.06
CA ALA A 151 -10.26 5.57 1.32
C ALA A 151 -8.77 5.34 1.59
N PHE A 152 -8.25 4.13 1.37
CA PHE A 152 -6.80 3.86 1.54
C PHE A 152 -5.94 4.71 0.60
N VAL A 153 -6.32 4.84 -0.68
CA VAL A 153 -5.58 5.69 -1.62
C VAL A 153 -5.62 7.16 -1.20
N ARG A 154 -6.77 7.65 -0.71
CA ARG A 154 -6.87 9.03 -0.17
C ARG A 154 -5.95 9.23 1.03
N GLN A 155 -5.92 8.30 1.98
CA GLN A 155 -5.04 8.39 3.16
C GLN A 155 -3.56 8.34 2.77
N ALA A 156 -3.19 7.50 1.81
CA ALA A 156 -1.82 7.41 1.30
C ALA A 156 -1.39 8.71 0.60
N LEU A 157 -2.26 9.28 -0.24
CA LEU A 157 -2.01 10.56 -0.90
C LEU A 157 -1.85 11.70 0.13
N GLN A 158 -2.73 11.78 1.13
CA GLN A 158 -2.63 12.78 2.19
C GLN A 158 -1.31 12.64 2.97
N PHE A 159 -0.89 11.41 3.29
CA PHE A 159 0.40 11.17 3.94
C PHE A 159 1.57 11.72 3.11
N LEU A 160 1.60 11.36 1.82
CA LEU A 160 2.67 11.76 0.90
C LEU A 160 2.67 13.29 0.64
N GLU A 161 1.50 13.89 0.52
CA GLU A 161 1.31 15.34 0.33
C GLU A 161 1.77 16.12 1.57
N ASN A 162 1.36 15.69 2.77
CA ASN A 162 1.76 16.31 4.04
C ASN A 162 3.25 16.14 4.32
N SER A 163 3.81 14.95 4.06
CA SER A 163 5.26 14.70 4.19
C SER A 163 6.05 15.66 3.28
N TYR A 164 5.62 15.83 2.03
CA TYR A 164 6.28 16.73 1.10
C TYR A 164 6.13 18.20 1.45
N LYS A 165 4.95 18.60 1.96
CA LYS A 165 4.74 19.96 2.46
C LYS A 165 5.65 20.25 3.64
N ASN A 166 5.84 19.30 4.55
CA ASN A 166 6.79 19.41 5.65
C ASN A 166 8.24 19.49 5.15
N TYR A 167 8.63 18.65 4.19
CA TYR A 167 9.93 18.72 3.53
C TYR A 167 10.18 20.11 2.90
N THR A 168 9.19 20.65 2.20
CA THR A 168 9.22 21.98 1.59
C THR A 168 9.42 23.05 2.67
N MET A 169 8.66 22.96 3.76
CA MET A 169 8.76 23.85 4.93
C MET A 169 10.16 23.83 5.54
N VAL A 170 10.66 22.65 5.91
CA VAL A 170 12.00 22.47 6.50
C VAL A 170 13.09 22.97 5.56
N THR A 171 12.98 22.69 4.25
CA THR A 171 13.96 23.15 3.26
C THR A 171 13.99 24.67 3.17
N VAL A 172 12.84 25.34 3.17
CA VAL A 172 12.74 26.80 3.13
C VAL A 172 13.29 27.43 4.41
N PHE A 173 12.87 26.94 5.58
CA PHE A 173 13.36 27.46 6.86
C PHE A 173 14.85 27.17 7.11
N GLY A 174 15.38 26.08 6.54
CA GLY A 174 16.82 25.80 6.56
C GLY A 174 17.64 26.71 5.65
N ASN A 175 17.03 27.37 4.67
CA ASN A 175 17.71 28.18 3.64
C ASN A 175 17.08 29.58 3.47
N LEU A 176 16.65 30.21 4.57
CA LEU A 176 15.85 31.44 4.55
C LEU A 176 16.43 32.57 3.68
N HIS A 177 17.75 32.76 3.68
CA HIS A 177 18.41 33.79 2.89
C HIS A 177 18.21 33.58 1.37
N GLN A 178 18.32 32.34 0.89
CA GLN A 178 18.08 32.01 -0.51
C GLN A 178 16.57 31.94 -0.82
N ALA A 179 15.78 31.41 0.11
CA ALA A 179 14.35 31.20 -0.09
C ALA A 179 13.58 32.52 -0.28
N GLN A 180 14.07 33.60 0.36
CA GLN A 180 13.42 34.91 0.34
C GLN A 180 11.94 34.82 0.75
N LEU A 181 11.67 34.06 1.81
CA LEU A 181 10.30 33.87 2.31
C LEU A 181 9.72 35.20 2.81
N GLY A 182 8.66 35.65 2.14
CA GLY A 182 7.91 36.84 2.52
C GLY A 182 7.09 36.65 3.80
N GLY A 183 6.38 37.71 4.22
CA GLY A 183 5.59 37.71 5.47
C GLY A 183 4.19 37.08 5.37
N VAL A 184 3.73 36.68 4.18
CA VAL A 184 2.39 36.11 3.98
C VAL A 184 2.45 34.58 4.12
N PRO A 185 1.73 33.99 5.08
CA PRO A 185 1.69 32.54 5.22
C PRO A 185 0.85 31.90 4.11
N GLY A 186 1.22 30.70 3.67
CA GLY A 186 0.43 29.90 2.73
C GLY A 186 1.28 28.99 1.86
N THR A 187 0.67 27.94 1.31
CA THR A 187 1.38 26.97 0.45
C THR A 187 1.91 27.63 -0.82
N TYR A 188 1.16 28.58 -1.40
CA TYR A 188 1.63 29.34 -2.57
C TYR A 188 2.97 30.04 -2.29
N GLN A 189 3.04 30.82 -1.21
CA GLN A 189 4.26 31.56 -0.85
C GLN A 189 5.39 30.60 -0.45
N LEU A 190 5.07 29.51 0.24
CA LEU A 190 6.03 28.48 0.61
C LEU A 190 6.65 27.81 -0.64
N VAL A 191 5.82 27.44 -1.61
CA VAL A 191 6.27 26.83 -2.88
C VAL A 191 7.07 27.82 -3.72
N HIS A 192 6.63 29.08 -3.79
CA HIS A 192 7.40 30.15 -4.45
C HIS A 192 8.81 30.25 -3.87
N SER A 193 8.93 30.38 -2.55
CA SER A 193 10.23 30.42 -1.87
C SER A 193 11.04 29.13 -1.98
N PHE A 194 10.39 27.98 -2.07
CA PHE A 194 11.05 26.71 -2.32
C PHE A 194 11.67 26.63 -3.72
N LEU A 195 11.02 27.22 -4.72
CA LEU A 195 11.56 27.28 -6.08
C LEU A 195 12.79 28.15 -6.21
N ASN A 196 12.95 29.21 -5.39
CA ASN A 196 14.22 29.96 -5.30
C ASN A 196 15.42 29.08 -4.89
N ILE A 197 15.15 28.01 -4.13
CA ILE A 197 16.17 27.06 -3.69
C ILE A 197 16.37 25.97 -4.74
N LYS A 198 15.27 25.36 -5.21
CA LYS A 198 15.30 24.20 -6.12
C LYS A 198 15.66 24.55 -7.54
N LEU A 199 15.20 25.70 -8.04
CA LEU A 199 15.34 26.14 -9.42
C LEU A 199 15.99 27.54 -9.45
N PRO A 200 17.27 27.69 -9.06
CA PRO A 200 17.91 29.00 -8.92
C PRO A 200 18.22 29.69 -10.27
N GLY A 201 17.91 29.07 -11.40
CA GLY A 201 18.20 29.62 -12.74
C GLY A 201 17.18 29.17 -13.79
N PRO A 202 17.20 29.84 -14.96
CA PRO A 202 16.26 29.54 -16.04
C PRO A 202 16.47 28.12 -16.55
N LEU A 203 15.42 27.31 -16.49
CA LEU A 203 15.42 25.97 -17.07
C LEU A 203 15.04 26.06 -18.55
N PRO A 204 15.82 25.47 -19.47
CA PRO A 204 15.43 25.38 -20.87
C PRO A 204 14.17 24.50 -21.01
N GLY A 205 13.30 24.86 -21.95
CA GLY A 205 12.13 24.05 -22.30
C GLY A 205 10.85 24.32 -21.50
N MET A 206 10.89 25.22 -20.49
CA MET A 206 9.70 25.67 -19.76
C MET A 206 8.71 26.39 -20.71
N GLN A 207 7.42 26.12 -20.56
CA GLN A 207 6.36 26.64 -21.44
C GLN A 207 5.33 27.49 -20.68
N ASP A 208 4.55 28.28 -21.42
CA ASP A 208 3.41 29.07 -20.94
C ASP A 208 3.78 30.13 -19.87
N GLY A 209 5.03 30.60 -19.93
CA GLY A 209 5.55 31.76 -19.21
C GLY A 209 5.85 31.53 -17.74
N GLU A 210 5.97 32.66 -17.04
CA GLU A 210 6.36 32.72 -15.63
C GLU A 210 5.35 33.51 -14.81
N VAL A 211 5.23 33.17 -13.53
CA VAL A 211 4.52 33.96 -12.52
C VAL A 211 5.52 34.32 -11.43
N GLU A 212 5.74 35.63 -11.23
CA GLU A 212 6.68 36.15 -10.23
C GLU A 212 8.10 35.54 -10.35
N GLY A 213 8.59 35.38 -11.59
CA GLY A 213 9.94 34.88 -11.88
C GLY A 213 10.11 33.36 -11.84
N HIS A 214 9.04 32.59 -11.66
CA HIS A 214 9.09 31.12 -11.71
C HIS A 214 8.21 30.53 -12.81
N PRO A 215 8.63 29.41 -13.44
CA PRO A 215 7.82 28.70 -14.44
C PRO A 215 6.44 28.32 -13.90
N VAL A 216 5.39 28.65 -14.66
CA VAL A 216 3.99 28.44 -14.25
C VAL A 216 3.71 26.99 -13.89
N TRP A 217 4.20 26.04 -14.69
CA TRP A 217 3.95 24.61 -14.46
C TRP A 217 4.68 24.05 -13.24
N ALA A 218 5.87 24.56 -12.92
CA ALA A 218 6.60 24.17 -11.71
C ALA A 218 5.84 24.62 -10.45
N LEU A 219 5.33 25.86 -10.45
CA LEU A 219 4.50 26.37 -9.36
C LEU A 219 3.23 25.53 -9.17
N ILE A 220 2.53 25.20 -10.26
CA ILE A 220 1.33 24.34 -10.21
C ILE A 220 1.70 22.96 -9.66
N TYR A 221 2.73 22.33 -10.23
CA TYR A 221 3.18 20.99 -9.83
C TYR A 221 3.49 20.91 -8.33
N TYR A 222 4.30 21.81 -7.79
CA TYR A 222 4.68 21.74 -6.37
C TYR A 222 3.53 22.12 -5.43
N CYS A 223 2.59 22.98 -5.85
CA CYS A 223 1.35 23.19 -5.10
C CYS A 223 0.51 21.90 -5.02
N LEU A 224 0.36 21.19 -6.15
CA LEU A 224 -0.31 19.88 -6.20
C LEU A 224 0.42 18.83 -5.37
N ARG A 225 1.75 18.80 -5.43
CA ARG A 225 2.58 17.86 -4.66
C ARG A 225 2.46 18.07 -3.15
N CYS A 226 2.15 19.28 -2.71
CA CYS A 226 1.81 19.64 -1.33
C CYS A 226 0.33 19.42 -0.96
N GLY A 227 -0.50 18.89 -1.88
CA GLY A 227 -1.92 18.64 -1.68
C GLY A 227 -2.81 19.89 -1.69
N ASP A 228 -2.28 21.06 -2.08
CA ASP A 228 -3.00 22.34 -2.02
C ASP A 228 -3.51 22.78 -3.40
N LEU A 229 -4.70 22.28 -3.75
CA LEU A 229 -5.40 22.63 -5.00
C LEU A 229 -5.73 24.12 -5.08
N SER A 230 -6.05 24.75 -3.95
CA SER A 230 -6.37 26.17 -3.88
C SER A 230 -5.17 27.04 -4.21
N ALA A 231 -3.98 26.70 -3.70
CA ALA A 231 -2.72 27.36 -4.05
C ALA A 231 -2.38 27.16 -5.54
N ALA A 232 -2.56 25.95 -6.08
CA ALA A 232 -2.38 25.70 -7.51
C ALA A 232 -3.34 26.55 -8.36
N MET A 233 -4.61 26.70 -7.95
CA MET A 233 -5.60 27.52 -8.65
C MET A 233 -5.26 29.01 -8.60
N GLN A 234 -4.59 29.49 -7.55
CA GLN A 234 -4.07 30.87 -7.53
C GLN A 234 -3.04 31.08 -8.65
N VAL A 235 -2.15 30.13 -8.89
CA VAL A 235 -1.19 30.17 -10.01
C VAL A 235 -1.93 30.17 -11.34
N VAL A 236 -2.88 29.24 -11.51
CA VAL A 236 -3.68 29.11 -12.74
C VAL A 236 -4.43 30.39 -13.07
N ASN A 237 -5.01 31.06 -12.06
CA ASN A 237 -5.72 32.33 -12.26
C ASN A 237 -4.77 33.46 -12.68
N ARG A 238 -3.56 33.53 -12.11
CA ARG A 238 -2.53 34.53 -12.49
C ARG A 238 -2.04 34.32 -13.94
N ALA A 239 -1.95 33.07 -14.38
CA ALA A 239 -1.48 32.70 -15.73
C ALA A 239 -2.63 32.41 -16.73
N GLN A 240 -3.89 32.74 -16.40
CA GLN A 240 -5.07 32.24 -17.14
C GLN A 240 -5.05 32.51 -18.65
N HIS A 241 -4.48 33.64 -19.09
CA HIS A 241 -4.40 34.00 -20.51
C HIS A 241 -3.45 33.10 -21.30
N GLN A 242 -2.50 32.45 -20.63
CA GLN A 242 -1.47 31.59 -21.22
C GLN A 242 -1.89 30.11 -21.19
N LEU A 243 -2.77 29.72 -20.27
CA LEU A 243 -3.12 28.32 -19.99
C LEU A 243 -4.34 27.80 -20.79
N GLY A 244 -5.04 28.65 -21.53
CA GLY A 244 -6.17 28.25 -22.38
C GLY A 244 -7.25 27.46 -21.62
N GLU A 245 -7.64 26.29 -22.15
CA GLU A 245 -8.71 25.45 -21.57
C GLU A 245 -8.33 24.79 -20.24
N PHE A 246 -7.03 24.75 -19.88
CA PHE A 246 -6.57 24.07 -18.67
C PHE A 246 -7.25 24.57 -17.39
N LYS A 247 -7.52 25.88 -17.30
CA LYS A 247 -8.23 26.47 -16.16
C LYS A 247 -9.60 25.82 -15.92
N ASN A 248 -10.35 25.59 -16.99
CA ASN A 248 -11.69 25.00 -16.91
C ASN A 248 -11.61 23.54 -16.46
N TRP A 249 -10.69 22.77 -17.03
CA TRP A 249 -10.44 21.38 -16.60
C TRP A 249 -10.01 21.32 -15.14
N PHE A 250 -9.09 22.20 -14.73
CA PHE A 250 -8.61 22.21 -13.35
C PHE A 250 -9.72 22.61 -12.35
N GLN A 251 -10.59 23.56 -12.71
CA GLN A 251 -11.73 23.93 -11.88
C GLN A 251 -12.74 22.79 -11.74
N GLU A 252 -13.02 22.05 -12.82
CA GLU A 252 -13.85 20.85 -12.78
C GLU A 252 -13.24 19.77 -11.86
N TYR A 253 -11.94 19.52 -12.00
CA TYR A 253 -11.19 18.58 -11.17
C TYR A 253 -11.27 18.92 -9.68
N MET A 254 -11.12 20.20 -9.32
CA MET A 254 -11.20 20.66 -7.93
C MET A 254 -12.59 20.53 -7.31
N ASN A 255 -13.64 20.72 -8.09
CA ASN A 255 -15.02 20.67 -7.60
C ASN A 255 -15.56 19.23 -7.52
N SER A 256 -14.81 18.25 -8.01
CA SER A 256 -15.16 16.84 -7.95
C SER A 256 -14.79 16.25 -6.58
N PRO A 257 -15.69 15.53 -5.89
CA PRO A 257 -15.40 14.94 -4.58
C PRO A 257 -14.25 13.93 -4.63
N ASP A 258 -14.03 13.32 -5.79
CA ASP A 258 -12.99 12.30 -6.01
C ASP A 258 -11.78 12.83 -6.76
N ARG A 259 -11.68 14.15 -6.97
CA ARG A 259 -10.62 14.78 -7.78
C ARG A 259 -10.54 14.12 -9.17
N ARG A 260 -11.66 14.10 -9.89
CA ARG A 260 -11.77 13.54 -11.25
C ARG A 260 -12.52 14.47 -12.20
N LEU A 261 -12.12 14.45 -13.46
CA LEU A 261 -12.86 15.06 -14.55
C LEU A 261 -14.04 14.17 -14.94
N ALA A 262 -15.09 14.76 -15.50
CA ALA A 262 -16.16 14.02 -16.14
C ALA A 262 -15.63 13.28 -17.38
N PRO A 263 -16.20 12.11 -17.75
CA PRO A 263 -15.64 11.27 -18.81
C PRO A 263 -15.44 11.98 -20.16
N ALA A 264 -16.34 12.91 -20.52
CA ALA A 264 -16.21 13.69 -21.76
C ALA A 264 -15.03 14.67 -21.72
N THR A 265 -14.83 15.36 -20.59
CA THR A 265 -13.72 16.29 -20.39
C THR A 265 -12.39 15.55 -20.27
N GLU A 266 -12.37 14.45 -19.51
CA GLU A 266 -11.20 13.57 -19.36
C GLU A 266 -10.71 13.07 -20.71
N ASN A 267 -11.60 12.55 -21.56
CA ASN A 267 -11.25 12.09 -22.90
C ASN A 267 -10.67 13.20 -23.80
N LYS A 268 -11.18 14.43 -23.70
CA LYS A 268 -10.63 15.58 -24.42
C LYS A 268 -9.21 15.91 -23.94
N LEU A 269 -8.99 15.96 -22.62
CA LEU A 269 -7.68 16.23 -22.03
C LEU A 269 -6.68 15.15 -22.43
N ARG A 270 -7.03 13.87 -22.32
CA ARG A 270 -6.17 12.74 -22.72
C ARG A 270 -5.80 12.80 -24.20
N LEU A 271 -6.76 13.12 -25.07
CA LEU A 271 -6.50 13.27 -26.50
C LEU A 271 -5.55 14.44 -26.78
N HIS A 272 -5.74 15.57 -26.10
CA HIS A 272 -4.86 16.73 -26.18
C HIS A 272 -3.45 16.38 -25.71
N TYR A 273 -3.31 15.72 -24.56
CA TYR A 273 -2.03 15.26 -24.04
C TYR A 273 -1.29 14.39 -25.06
N ARG A 274 -1.94 13.33 -25.55
CA ARG A 274 -1.33 12.39 -26.49
C ARG A 274 -0.87 13.04 -27.80
N ARG A 275 -1.63 14.00 -28.32
CA ARG A 275 -1.36 14.62 -29.63
C ARG A 275 -0.38 15.79 -29.56
N VAL A 276 -0.39 16.53 -28.45
CA VAL A 276 0.29 17.83 -28.36
C VAL A 276 1.37 17.83 -27.27
N LEU A 277 1.09 17.25 -26.10
CA LEU A 277 1.91 17.46 -24.90
C LEU A 277 2.86 16.32 -24.57
N ARG A 278 2.64 15.10 -25.09
CA ARG A 278 3.46 13.92 -24.76
C ARG A 278 4.96 14.16 -24.97
N ASN A 279 5.32 14.91 -26.01
CA ASN A 279 6.71 15.27 -26.33
C ASN A 279 7.04 16.73 -25.99
N SER A 280 6.25 17.37 -25.11
CA SER A 280 6.54 18.71 -24.60
C SER A 280 7.90 18.73 -23.93
N ALA A 281 8.69 19.79 -24.13
CA ALA A 281 9.97 19.97 -23.45
C ALA A 281 9.81 20.29 -21.96
N ASP A 282 8.63 20.77 -21.53
CA ASP A 282 8.36 21.12 -20.13
C ASP A 282 7.89 19.87 -19.35
N PRO A 283 8.72 19.32 -18.43
CA PRO A 283 8.40 18.11 -17.71
C PRO A 283 7.32 18.32 -16.63
N TYR A 284 7.24 19.52 -16.05
CA TYR A 284 6.20 19.85 -15.09
C TYR A 284 4.83 19.92 -15.77
N LYS A 285 4.76 20.52 -16.96
CA LYS A 285 3.55 20.54 -17.77
C LYS A 285 3.08 19.12 -18.07
N ARG A 286 3.97 18.23 -18.51
CA ARG A 286 3.60 16.83 -18.78
C ARG A 286 3.04 16.15 -17.53
N ALA A 287 3.75 16.25 -16.40
CA ALA A 287 3.33 15.63 -15.15
C ALA A 287 1.98 16.15 -14.64
N VAL A 288 1.72 17.47 -14.69
CA VAL A 288 0.46 18.07 -14.24
C VAL A 288 -0.72 17.58 -15.09
N TYR A 289 -0.57 17.54 -16.41
CA TYR A 289 -1.61 17.01 -17.29
C TYR A 289 -1.84 15.50 -17.08
N CYS A 290 -0.79 14.71 -16.92
CA CYS A 290 -0.89 13.29 -16.62
C CYS A 290 -1.60 13.01 -15.30
N LEU A 291 -1.36 13.83 -14.28
CA LEU A 291 -2.02 13.72 -12.98
C LEU A 291 -3.51 14.01 -13.07
N ILE A 292 -3.90 15.14 -13.66
CA ILE A 292 -5.31 15.56 -13.76
C ILE A 292 -6.09 14.66 -14.71
N GLY A 293 -5.47 14.28 -15.84
CA GLY A 293 -6.06 13.45 -16.86
C GLY A 293 -5.95 11.95 -16.63
N LYS A 294 -5.25 11.51 -15.57
CA LYS A 294 -4.95 10.11 -15.26
C LYS A 294 -4.55 9.33 -16.52
N CYS A 295 -3.47 9.75 -17.18
CA CYS A 295 -3.02 9.18 -18.46
C CYS A 295 -1.51 9.03 -18.56
N ASP A 296 -1.06 8.31 -19.59
CA ASP A 296 0.36 7.96 -19.82
C ASP A 296 0.98 7.28 -18.59
N ILE A 297 0.29 6.27 -18.06
CA ILE A 297 0.71 5.53 -16.84
C ILE A 297 2.08 4.84 -17.01
N ALA A 298 2.58 4.71 -18.24
CA ALA A 298 3.89 4.16 -18.55
C ALA A 298 5.02 5.16 -18.28
N ASP A 299 4.76 6.47 -18.38
CA ASP A 299 5.72 7.49 -17.99
C ASP A 299 5.79 7.59 -16.46
N ASN A 300 7.02 7.62 -15.94
CA ASN A 300 7.29 7.79 -14.52
C ASN A 300 7.60 9.24 -14.16
N HIS A 301 7.73 10.12 -15.16
CA HIS A 301 8.08 11.53 -15.01
C HIS A 301 9.35 11.74 -14.16
N GLY A 302 10.37 10.90 -14.36
CA GLY A 302 11.60 10.90 -13.54
C GLY A 302 12.41 12.20 -13.56
N GLU A 303 12.14 13.10 -14.51
CA GLU A 303 12.72 14.46 -14.53
C GLU A 303 12.22 15.35 -13.39
N VAL A 304 11.02 15.10 -12.87
CA VAL A 304 10.40 15.88 -11.77
C VAL A 304 10.03 15.03 -10.55
N ALA A 305 9.82 13.74 -10.73
CA ALA A 305 9.52 12.75 -9.69
C ALA A 305 10.69 11.78 -9.52
N ASP A 306 11.76 12.24 -8.87
CA ASP A 306 13.03 11.50 -8.76
C ASP A 306 13.14 10.62 -7.51
N LYS A 307 12.17 10.70 -6.59
CA LYS A 307 12.10 9.86 -5.37
C LYS A 307 11.02 8.80 -5.45
N THR A 308 11.20 7.71 -4.71
CA THR A 308 10.19 6.66 -4.55
C THR A 308 8.85 7.22 -4.06
N GLU A 309 8.86 8.19 -3.17
CA GLU A 309 7.65 8.84 -2.65
C GLU A 309 6.92 9.65 -3.72
N ASP A 310 7.65 10.30 -4.62
CA ASP A 310 7.08 11.04 -5.74
C ASP A 310 6.47 10.08 -6.77
N TYR A 311 7.15 8.95 -7.04
CA TYR A 311 6.61 7.87 -7.85
C TYR A 311 5.31 7.32 -7.27
N LEU A 312 5.29 6.99 -5.97
CA LEU A 312 4.09 6.49 -5.30
C LEU A 312 2.95 7.50 -5.37
N TRP A 313 3.22 8.77 -5.08
CA TRP A 313 2.23 9.84 -5.14
C TRP A 313 1.63 9.98 -6.54
N LEU A 314 2.46 9.94 -7.58
CA LEU A 314 2.00 10.03 -8.97
C LEU A 314 1.14 8.80 -9.34
N LYS A 315 1.63 7.58 -9.10
CA LYS A 315 0.89 6.36 -9.46
C LYS A 315 -0.41 6.22 -8.69
N LEU A 316 -0.44 6.57 -7.40
CA LEU A 316 -1.67 6.56 -6.59
C LEU A 316 -2.71 7.57 -7.12
N ASN A 317 -2.29 8.76 -7.58
CA ASN A 317 -3.20 9.70 -8.26
C ASN A 317 -3.78 9.10 -9.56
N GLN A 318 -3.00 8.30 -10.29
CA GLN A 318 -3.41 7.63 -11.53
C GLN A 318 -4.29 6.40 -11.32
N VAL A 319 -4.46 5.91 -10.08
CA VAL A 319 -5.33 4.76 -9.80
C VAL A 319 -6.79 5.09 -10.16
N CYS A 320 -7.42 4.16 -10.87
CA CYS A 320 -8.82 4.17 -11.26
C CYS A 320 -9.56 2.97 -10.66
N PHE A 321 -10.75 3.22 -10.11
CA PHE A 321 -11.58 2.23 -9.44
C PHE A 321 -12.83 1.81 -10.23
N GLU A 322 -13.20 2.60 -11.23
CA GLU A 322 -14.36 2.33 -12.08
C GLU A 322 -13.94 1.60 -13.37
N ASP A 323 -14.85 0.77 -13.87
CA ASP A 323 -14.74 0.18 -15.20
C ASP A 323 -15.71 0.88 -16.14
N ASP A 324 -15.26 2.01 -16.65
CA ASP A 324 -16.00 2.88 -17.54
C ASP A 324 -15.95 2.45 -19.02
N GLY A 325 -15.31 1.30 -19.33
CA GLY A 325 -15.31 0.62 -20.65
C GLY A 325 -14.79 1.44 -21.86
N SER A 326 -14.55 2.73 -21.66
CA SER A 326 -14.23 3.76 -22.65
C SER A 326 -12.75 4.16 -22.61
N ASN A 327 -12.07 3.82 -21.53
CA ASN A 327 -10.67 4.12 -21.32
C ASN A 327 -9.79 3.10 -22.05
N ALA A 328 -8.82 3.59 -22.82
CA ALA A 328 -7.84 2.71 -23.46
C ALA A 328 -7.06 1.94 -22.38
N PRO A 329 -6.74 0.65 -22.58
CA PRO A 329 -6.06 -0.17 -21.57
C PRO A 329 -4.74 0.43 -21.07
N GLN A 330 -4.04 1.15 -21.96
CA GLN A 330 -2.77 1.83 -21.70
C GLN A 330 -2.87 3.06 -20.79
N ASP A 331 -4.08 3.56 -20.50
CA ASP A 331 -4.32 4.72 -19.63
C ASP A 331 -4.98 4.32 -18.30
N ARG A 332 -5.09 3.01 -18.04
CA ARG A 332 -5.75 2.48 -16.84
C ARG A 332 -4.75 1.79 -15.93
N LEU A 333 -4.63 2.31 -14.72
CA LEU A 333 -3.93 1.67 -13.61
C LEU A 333 -4.94 1.36 -12.51
N THR A 334 -5.12 0.08 -12.19
CA THR A 334 -5.87 -0.32 -10.98
C THR A 334 -4.94 -0.42 -9.79
N LEU A 335 -5.49 -0.33 -8.58
CA LEU A 335 -4.69 -0.50 -7.36
C LEU A 335 -4.05 -1.90 -7.31
N ALA A 336 -4.78 -2.94 -7.72
CA ALA A 336 -4.26 -4.31 -7.77
C ALA A 336 -3.06 -4.44 -8.74
N GLN A 337 -3.10 -3.76 -9.89
CA GLN A 337 -1.96 -3.73 -10.81
C GLN A 337 -0.74 -3.05 -10.19
N LEU A 338 -0.94 -1.91 -9.52
CA LEU A 338 0.14 -1.20 -8.83
C LEU A 338 0.72 -2.05 -7.68
N GLN A 339 -0.14 -2.70 -6.89
CA GLN A 339 0.27 -3.57 -5.80
C GLN A 339 1.14 -4.73 -6.30
N LYS A 340 0.68 -5.43 -7.33
CA LYS A 340 1.43 -6.50 -8.00
C LYS A 340 2.78 -5.99 -8.51
N GLN A 341 2.80 -4.83 -9.19
CA GLN A 341 4.03 -4.27 -9.73
C GLN A 341 5.07 -4.00 -8.63
N LEU A 342 4.65 -3.47 -7.48
CA LEU A 342 5.55 -3.14 -6.38
C LEU A 342 6.03 -4.38 -5.60
N LEU A 343 5.16 -5.37 -5.43
CA LEU A 343 5.45 -6.57 -4.65
C LEU A 343 6.17 -7.66 -5.47
N GLU A 344 5.68 -7.95 -6.68
CA GLU A 344 6.12 -9.08 -7.50
C GLU A 344 7.10 -8.66 -8.60
N ASP A 345 6.74 -7.63 -9.39
CA ASP A 345 7.52 -7.28 -10.58
C ASP A 345 8.81 -6.53 -10.22
N TYR A 346 8.74 -5.60 -9.25
CA TYR A 346 9.90 -4.89 -8.70
C TYR A 346 10.54 -5.67 -7.55
N GLY A 347 9.74 -6.02 -6.55
CA GLY A 347 10.15 -6.83 -5.40
C GLY A 347 11.20 -6.18 -4.50
N GLU A 348 11.64 -6.94 -3.49
CA GLU A 348 12.56 -6.49 -2.44
C GLU A 348 13.92 -6.01 -2.97
N SER A 349 14.43 -6.62 -4.05
CA SER A 349 15.74 -6.30 -4.62
C SER A 349 15.78 -4.90 -5.22
N HIS A 350 14.72 -4.49 -5.95
CA HIS A 350 14.60 -3.17 -6.53
C HIS A 350 14.67 -2.06 -5.47
N PHE A 351 14.02 -2.28 -4.33
CA PHE A 351 13.98 -1.31 -3.22
C PHE A 351 15.14 -1.46 -2.24
N SER A 352 16.11 -2.34 -2.50
CA SER A 352 17.23 -2.57 -1.57
C SER A 352 16.70 -2.86 -0.15
N ALA A 353 15.64 -3.68 -0.04
CA ALA A 353 14.79 -3.76 1.15
C ALA A 353 15.55 -4.18 2.42
N SER A 354 16.61 -4.97 2.29
CA SER A 354 17.48 -5.33 3.42
C SER A 354 18.25 -4.14 3.98
N GLN A 355 18.68 -3.20 3.12
CA GLN A 355 19.35 -1.97 3.53
C GLN A 355 18.36 -0.86 3.91
N GLN A 356 17.16 -0.85 3.31
CA GLN A 356 16.15 0.19 3.47
C GLN A 356 14.78 -0.38 3.89
N PRO A 357 14.68 -1.02 5.07
CA PRO A 357 13.46 -1.71 5.48
C PRO A 357 12.28 -0.76 5.67
N PHE A 358 12.50 0.45 6.18
CA PHE A 358 11.42 1.45 6.34
C PHE A 358 10.87 1.93 4.99
N LEU A 359 11.73 2.09 3.98
CA LEU A 359 11.29 2.47 2.64
C LEU A 359 10.43 1.37 2.01
N TYR A 360 10.87 0.10 2.07
CA TYR A 360 10.08 -0.97 1.48
C TYR A 360 8.77 -1.22 2.24
N PHE A 361 8.79 -1.10 3.58
CA PHE A 361 7.56 -1.07 4.37
C PHE A 361 6.63 0.05 3.92
N GLN A 362 7.14 1.29 3.76
CA GLN A 362 6.36 2.43 3.27
C GLN A 362 5.70 2.15 1.92
N VAL A 363 6.45 1.57 0.97
CA VAL A 363 5.93 1.21 -0.37
C VAL A 363 4.75 0.24 -0.26
N LEU A 364 4.88 -0.84 0.52
CA LEU A 364 3.83 -1.83 0.68
C LEU A 364 2.64 -1.27 1.46
N PHE A 365 2.91 -0.52 2.53
CA PHE A 365 1.88 -0.03 3.44
C PHE A 365 1.04 1.10 2.83
N LEU A 366 1.66 2.07 2.13
CA LEU A 366 0.95 3.13 1.40
C LEU A 366 0.16 2.61 0.20
N THR A 367 0.48 1.41 -0.30
CA THR A 367 -0.34 0.73 -1.32
C THR A 367 -1.33 -0.26 -0.73
N ALA A 368 -1.60 -0.18 0.57
CA ALA A 368 -2.58 -1.00 1.30
C ALA A 368 -2.31 -2.52 1.25
N GLN A 369 -1.04 -2.92 1.09
CA GLN A 369 -0.59 -4.30 1.16
C GLN A 369 -0.18 -4.64 2.60
N PHE A 370 -1.11 -4.45 3.54
CA PHE A 370 -0.84 -4.49 4.98
C PHE A 370 -0.20 -5.81 5.42
N GLU A 371 -0.69 -6.93 4.91
CA GLU A 371 -0.19 -8.25 5.24
C GLU A 371 1.27 -8.42 4.80
N ALA A 372 1.56 -8.09 3.54
CA ALA A 372 2.92 -8.15 2.99
C ALA A 372 3.88 -7.20 3.74
N ALA A 373 3.42 -5.99 4.08
CA ALA A 373 4.20 -5.00 4.82
C ALA A 373 4.59 -5.52 6.22
N VAL A 374 3.62 -6.05 6.96
CA VAL A 374 3.85 -6.63 8.30
C VAL A 374 4.76 -7.85 8.24
N ALA A 375 4.52 -8.77 7.30
CA ALA A 375 5.35 -9.97 7.15
C ALA A 375 6.79 -9.64 6.73
N PHE A 376 6.99 -8.64 5.89
CA PHE A 376 8.31 -8.12 5.59
C PHE A 376 8.98 -7.54 6.84
N LEU A 377 8.28 -6.67 7.58
CA LEU A 377 8.83 -6.02 8.77
C LEU A 377 9.18 -7.05 9.87
N PHE A 378 8.37 -8.10 10.02
CA PHE A 378 8.59 -9.18 10.99
C PHE A 378 9.87 -10.00 10.72
N ARG A 379 10.29 -10.13 9.45
CA ARG A 379 11.54 -10.80 9.07
C ARG A 379 12.78 -10.01 9.50
N VAL A 380 12.65 -8.70 9.71
CA VAL A 380 13.74 -7.86 10.18
C VAL A 380 13.78 -7.88 11.70
N GLU A 381 14.76 -8.59 12.27
CA GLU A 381 14.85 -8.87 13.72
C GLU A 381 14.65 -7.64 14.61
N ARG A 382 15.39 -6.56 14.36
CA ARG A 382 15.29 -5.30 15.13
C ARG A 382 13.92 -4.60 15.03
N LEU A 383 13.10 -4.95 14.04
CA LEU A 383 11.79 -4.33 13.79
C LEU A 383 10.63 -5.27 14.11
N ARG A 384 10.92 -6.50 14.57
CA ARG A 384 9.93 -7.54 14.81
C ARG A 384 8.88 -7.12 15.84
N SER A 385 9.31 -6.50 16.93
CA SER A 385 8.40 -5.96 17.96
C SER A 385 7.44 -4.94 17.36
N HIS A 386 7.93 -4.00 16.53
CA HIS A 386 7.06 -3.06 15.83
C HIS A 386 6.06 -3.76 14.89
N ALA A 387 6.51 -4.74 14.11
CA ALA A 387 5.65 -5.49 13.20
C ALA A 387 4.47 -6.17 13.90
N VAL A 388 4.72 -6.80 15.06
CA VAL A 388 3.68 -7.42 15.88
C VAL A 388 2.65 -6.39 16.33
N HIS A 389 3.11 -5.22 16.80
CA HIS A 389 2.20 -4.19 17.32
C HIS A 389 1.42 -3.47 16.20
N VAL A 390 2.02 -3.30 15.01
CA VAL A 390 1.28 -2.84 13.82
C VAL A 390 0.21 -3.87 13.44
N ALA A 391 0.53 -5.16 13.44
CA ALA A 391 -0.45 -6.22 13.18
C ALA A 391 -1.60 -6.21 14.19
N LEU A 392 -1.32 -6.01 15.48
CA LEU A 392 -2.33 -5.91 16.53
C LEU A 392 -3.27 -4.73 16.31
N VAL A 393 -2.74 -3.57 15.94
CA VAL A 393 -3.55 -2.38 15.61
C VAL A 393 -4.45 -2.65 14.42
N LEU A 394 -3.90 -3.19 13.32
CA LEU A 394 -4.70 -3.53 12.15
C LEU A 394 -5.75 -4.60 12.45
N TYR A 395 -5.43 -5.56 13.31
CA TYR A 395 -6.36 -6.61 13.74
C TYR A 395 -7.53 -6.05 14.55
N GLU A 396 -7.24 -5.16 15.49
CA GLU A 396 -8.24 -4.46 16.31
C GLU A 396 -9.19 -3.66 15.41
N LEU A 397 -8.65 -2.93 14.43
CA LEU A 397 -9.40 -2.16 13.44
C LEU A 397 -10.05 -3.01 12.34
N ARG A 398 -9.95 -4.35 12.40
CA ARG A 398 -10.50 -5.30 11.39
C ARG A 398 -9.95 -5.12 9.97
N LEU A 399 -8.78 -4.49 9.84
CA LEU A 399 -8.08 -4.25 8.58
C LEU A 399 -7.15 -5.42 8.19
N LEU A 400 -6.80 -6.28 9.15
CA LEU A 400 -5.93 -7.45 8.93
C LEU A 400 -6.75 -8.67 8.47
N LEU A 401 -6.39 -9.26 7.32
CA LEU A 401 -6.97 -10.52 6.87
C LEU A 401 -6.25 -11.72 7.51
N LYS A 402 -7.03 -12.64 8.08
CA LYS A 402 -6.53 -13.85 8.74
C LYS A 402 -6.67 -15.06 7.83
N SER A 403 -5.64 -15.91 7.79
CA SER A 403 -5.73 -17.24 7.17
C SER A 403 -6.71 -18.15 7.90
N SER A 404 -7.51 -18.91 7.15
CA SER A 404 -8.46 -19.89 7.70
C SER A 404 -7.80 -21.20 8.17
N GLY A 405 -6.58 -21.50 7.70
CA GLY A 405 -5.85 -22.76 7.98
C GLY A 405 -4.83 -22.66 9.11
N GLN A 406 -4.69 -23.73 9.91
CA GLN A 406 -3.79 -23.84 11.07
C GLN A 406 -2.30 -24.10 10.73
N SER A 407 -1.98 -24.32 9.44
CA SER A 407 -0.60 -24.62 8.97
C SER A 407 -0.17 -23.71 7.81
N ALA A 408 -0.78 -22.52 7.70
CA ALA A 408 -0.42 -21.56 6.67
C ALA A 408 0.90 -20.85 7.02
N GLN A 409 1.74 -20.61 6.00
CA GLN A 409 2.90 -19.74 6.15
C GLN A 409 2.47 -18.34 6.61
N LEU A 410 3.39 -17.57 7.21
CA LEU A 410 3.11 -16.22 7.73
C LEU A 410 2.33 -15.37 6.73
N LEU A 411 2.64 -15.46 5.44
CA LEU A 411 1.80 -15.01 4.33
C LEU A 411 1.26 -16.21 3.56
N SER A 412 -0.03 -16.20 3.24
CA SER A 412 -0.66 -17.23 2.41
C SER A 412 -1.67 -16.63 1.43
N GLN A 413 -1.83 -17.25 0.26
CA GLN A 413 -2.90 -16.91 -0.69
C GLN A 413 -3.95 -18.02 -0.69
N GLU A 414 -5.22 -17.69 -0.46
CA GLU A 414 -6.32 -18.67 -0.57
C GLU A 414 -6.71 -18.89 -2.04
N ALA A 415 -6.79 -20.16 -2.44
CA ALA A 415 -7.27 -20.55 -3.77
C ALA A 415 -8.80 -20.35 -3.84
N GLY A 416 -9.24 -19.29 -4.54
CA GLY A 416 -10.67 -18.98 -4.73
C GLY A 416 -11.04 -17.50 -4.58
N GLY A 417 -10.08 -16.61 -4.31
CA GLY A 417 -10.31 -15.16 -4.37
C GLY A 417 -10.78 -14.70 -5.76
N PRO A 418 -11.52 -13.57 -5.86
CA PRO A 418 -11.97 -13.05 -7.13
C PRO A 418 -10.78 -12.88 -8.10
N PRO A 419 -11.00 -12.96 -9.43
CA PRO A 419 -9.93 -12.96 -10.45
C PRO A 419 -9.07 -11.69 -10.50
N HIS A 420 -9.34 -10.71 -9.63
CA HIS A 420 -8.60 -9.48 -9.47
C HIS A 420 -8.01 -9.41 -8.05
N GLY A 421 -6.75 -9.85 -7.90
CA GLY A 421 -5.90 -9.57 -6.74
C GLY A 421 -6.40 -10.17 -5.42
N ALA A 422 -6.18 -11.46 -5.21
CA ALA A 422 -6.22 -12.00 -3.85
C ALA A 422 -5.10 -11.33 -3.04
N ALA A 423 -5.45 -10.58 -2.00
CA ALA A 423 -4.45 -10.11 -1.06
C ALA A 423 -3.94 -11.30 -0.23
N PRO A 424 -2.62 -11.36 0.01
CA PRO A 424 -2.07 -12.36 0.92
C PRO A 424 -2.71 -12.16 2.31
N GLN A 425 -3.07 -13.26 2.97
CA GLN A 425 -3.60 -13.30 4.33
C GLN A 425 -2.45 -13.62 5.30
N LEU A 426 -2.48 -13.03 6.50
CA LEU A 426 -1.50 -13.34 7.54
C LEU A 426 -1.98 -14.50 8.43
N HIS A 427 -1.05 -15.40 8.77
CA HIS A 427 -1.24 -16.33 9.88
C HIS A 427 -0.77 -15.67 11.20
N PRO A 428 -1.50 -15.80 12.32
CA PRO A 428 -1.02 -15.28 13.60
C PRO A 428 0.30 -15.98 14.01
N PRO A 429 1.29 -15.28 14.59
CA PRO A 429 2.47 -15.94 15.12
C PRO A 429 2.04 -16.93 16.21
N ALA A 430 2.39 -18.20 16.05
CA ALA A 430 2.22 -19.19 17.11
C ALA A 430 3.02 -18.69 18.34
N HIS A 431 2.35 -18.62 19.49
CA HIS A 431 2.80 -18.03 20.76
C HIS A 431 2.69 -16.50 20.93
N ALA A 432 1.48 -15.94 20.76
CA ALA A 432 1.11 -14.70 21.46
C ALA A 432 -0.38 -14.59 21.87
N LEU A 433 -1.20 -15.63 21.64
CA LEU A 433 -2.64 -15.57 21.88
C LEU A 433 -3.16 -16.83 22.57
N HIS A 434 -2.69 -17.10 23.79
CA HIS A 434 -3.45 -17.88 24.75
C HIS A 434 -3.08 -17.44 26.18
N PRO A 435 -3.96 -16.71 26.89
CA PRO A 435 -3.97 -16.83 28.34
C PRO A 435 -4.47 -18.24 28.64
N GLN A 436 -3.57 -19.16 29.01
CA GLN A 436 -3.98 -20.35 29.72
C GLN A 436 -4.55 -19.90 31.07
N ILE A 437 -5.86 -19.66 31.11
CA ILE A 437 -6.62 -19.65 32.35
C ILE A 437 -6.60 -21.10 32.83
N ARG A 438 -5.59 -21.46 33.64
CA ARG A 438 -5.66 -22.62 34.53
C ARG A 438 -6.73 -22.34 35.56
N GLY A 439 -7.99 -22.61 35.20
CA GLY A 439 -9.11 -22.63 36.13
C GLY A 439 -8.94 -23.80 37.10
N HIS A 440 -8.46 -23.52 38.30
CA HIS A 440 -8.65 -24.39 39.44
C HIS A 440 -10.16 -24.61 39.63
N ARG A 441 -10.63 -25.85 39.41
CA ARG A 441 -11.98 -26.28 39.82
C ARG A 441 -12.10 -26.21 41.34
N PRO A 442 -13.17 -25.63 41.92
CA PRO A 442 -13.56 -25.93 43.27
C PRO A 442 -14.30 -27.29 43.32
N PRO A 443 -14.28 -28.00 44.46
CA PRO A 443 -14.83 -29.35 44.57
C PRO A 443 -16.36 -29.37 44.57
N ARG A 444 -16.91 -30.45 44.02
CA ARG A 444 -18.34 -30.76 43.89
C ARG A 444 -19.01 -30.91 45.26
N GLY A 445 -20.12 -30.20 45.48
CA GLY A 445 -21.16 -30.50 46.49
C GLY A 445 -22.42 -31.10 45.82
N PRO A 446 -23.26 -31.85 46.56
CA PRO A 446 -24.26 -32.76 46.00
C PRO A 446 -25.57 -32.04 45.57
N PRO A 447 -26.46 -32.73 44.81
CA PRO A 447 -27.53 -32.09 44.06
C PRO A 447 -28.79 -31.86 44.91
N VAL A 448 -29.46 -30.72 44.71
CA VAL A 448 -30.82 -30.50 45.22
C VAL A 448 -31.73 -29.97 44.09
N LEU A 449 -32.90 -30.59 44.07
CA LEU A 449 -34.04 -30.58 43.16
C LEU A 449 -34.66 -29.20 42.80
N LEU A 450 -35.09 -29.07 41.53
CA LEU A 450 -36.40 -28.61 41.00
C LEU A 450 -37.39 -28.06 42.07
N LEU A 451 -38.05 -26.88 41.95
CA LEU A 451 -39.03 -26.38 40.94
C LEU A 451 -39.58 -24.97 41.40
N PRO A 452 -40.60 -24.30 40.78
CA PRO A 452 -40.50 -22.91 40.27
C PRO A 452 -41.47 -21.85 40.88
N ALA A 453 -41.57 -20.69 40.22
CA ALA A 453 -42.50 -19.53 40.36
C ALA A 453 -42.12 -18.51 41.46
N GLU A 454 -42.25 -17.19 41.29
CA GLU A 454 -43.13 -16.36 40.45
C GLU A 454 -42.40 -15.31 39.59
#